data_AF-A0A3C1L064-F1
#
_entry.id   AF-A0A3C1L064-F1
#
_cell.length_a   1.000
_cell.length_b   1.000
_cell.length_c   1.000
_cell.angle_alpha   90.00
_cell.angle_beta   90.00
_cell.angle_gamma   90.00
#
_symmetry.space_group_name_H-M   'P 1'
#
loop_
_entity.id
_entity.type
_entity.pdbx_description
1 polymer ?
#
loop_
_entity_poly.entity_id
_entity_poly.type
_entity_poly.pdbx_seq_one_letter_code
_entity_poly.pdbx_strand_id
1 'polypeptide(L)'
;MQQAYRYAGWLLIDLRLTTALIVFSAALGVLVLSLGFRAKRWDQYVSAFVAVFSLTLLVSLALTNWLARHPALSIESIFSVP
;
A
#
# COMPACT_ATOMS: atom_id res chain seq x y z
N MET A 1 24.24 31.88 2.87
CA MET A 1 23.41 31.23 3.91
C MET A 1 22.39 30.36 3.18
N GLN A 2 22.52 29.03 3.25
CA GLN A 2 21.54 28.10 2.67
C GLN A 2 20.25 28.20 3.47
N GLN A 3 19.19 28.77 2.89
CA GLN A 3 17.84 28.69 3.46
C GLN A 3 17.40 27.23 3.40
N ALA A 4 17.35 26.58 4.57
CA ALA A 4 16.76 25.27 4.72
C ALA A 4 15.24 25.41 4.61
N TYR A 5 14.70 25.38 3.40
CA TYR A 5 13.26 25.30 3.16
C TYR A 5 12.73 24.01 3.81
N ARG A 6 12.02 24.14 4.94
CA ARG A 6 11.23 23.04 5.50
C ARG A 6 9.96 22.92 4.65
N TYR A 7 9.95 21.96 3.74
CA TYR A 7 8.73 21.58 3.02
C TYR A 7 7.77 20.92 4.01
N ALA A 8 6.72 21.64 4.42
CA ALA A 8 5.56 21.03 5.05
C ALA A 8 4.70 20.40 3.94
N GLY A 9 4.95 19.12 3.65
CA GLY A 9 4.11 18.34 2.74
C GLY A 9 2.96 17.70 3.51
N TRP A 10 1.74 17.78 2.98
CA TRP A 10 0.61 17.02 3.49
C TRP A 10 0.44 15.76 2.65
N LEU A 11 0.23 14.63 3.30
CA LEU A 11 0.00 13.35 2.65
C LEU A 11 -1.51 13.14 2.54
N LEU A 12 -2.02 13.25 1.32
CA LEU A 12 -3.42 12.97 1.01
C LEU A 12 -3.57 11.49 0.71
N ILE A 13 -4.43 10.83 1.48
CA ILE A 13 -4.77 9.42 1.30
C ILE A 13 -6.21 9.32 0.83
N ASP A 14 -6.43 8.73 -0.35
CA ASP A 14 -7.78 8.35 -0.75
C ASP A 14 -8.18 7.10 0.05
N LEU A 15 -9.01 7.29 1.08
CA LEU A 15 -9.48 6.22 1.95
C LEU A 15 -10.30 5.16 1.20
N ARG A 16 -11.08 5.54 0.18
CA ARG A 16 -11.93 4.58 -0.55
C ARG A 16 -11.06 3.65 -1.37
N LEU A 17 -10.14 4.22 -2.14
CA LEU A 17 -9.21 3.45 -2.95
C LEU A 17 -8.32 2.57 -2.07
N THR A 18 -7.75 3.15 -1.01
CA THR A 18 -6.88 2.42 -0.07
C THR A 18 -7.61 1.26 0.59
N THR A 19 -8.86 1.47 1.03
CA THR A 19 -9.68 0.39 1.63
C THR A 19 -9.97 -0.71 0.61
N ALA A 20 -10.31 -0.36 -0.62
CA ALA A 20 -10.54 -1.34 -1.68
C ALA A 20 -9.27 -2.17 -1.96
N LEU A 21 -8.09 -1.53 -2.00
CA LEU A 21 -6.81 -2.22 -2.18
C LEU A 21 -6.46 -3.16 -1.02
N ILE A 22 -6.75 -2.76 0.22
CA ILE A 22 -6.54 -3.61 1.40
C ILE A 22 -7.44 -4.85 1.34
N VAL A 23 -8.74 -4.66 1.07
CA VAL A 23 -9.70 -5.77 0.98
C VAL A 23 -9.32 -6.73 -0.16
N PHE A 24 -8.95 -6.19 -1.31
CA PHE A 24 -8.51 -6.99 -2.46
C PHE A 24 -7.23 -7.79 -2.14
N SER A 25 -6.25 -7.16 -1.49
CA SER A 25 -5.00 -7.82 -1.08
C SER A 25 -5.25 -8.92 -0.05
N ALA A 26 -6.17 -8.72 0.88
CA ALA A 26 -6.56 -9.74 1.86
C ALA A 26 -7.26 -10.93 1.18
N ALA A 27 -8.20 -10.66 0.26
CA ALA A 27 -8.89 -11.71 -0.50
C ALA A 27 -7.91 -12.56 -1.33
N LEU A 28 -6.95 -11.92 -2.00
CA LEU A 28 -5.89 -12.63 -2.72
C LEU A 28 -4.97 -13.42 -1.79
N GLY A 29 -4.58 -12.87 -0.65
CA GLY A 29 -3.80 -13.57 0.37
C GLY A 29 -4.48 -14.85 0.84
N VAL A 30 -5.77 -14.77 1.16
CA VAL A 30 -6.58 -15.94 1.53
C VAL A 30 -6.65 -16.95 0.38
N LEU A 31 -6.91 -16.51 -0.85
CA LEU A 31 -7.01 -17.38 -2.02
C LEU A 31 -5.70 -18.14 -2.29
N VAL A 32 -4.55 -17.46 -2.24
CA VAL A 32 -3.22 -18.08 -2.43
C VAL A 32 -2.93 -19.12 -1.36
N LEU A 33 -3.24 -18.82 -0.09
CA LEU A 33 -3.07 -19.79 1.00
C LEU A 33 -3.99 -21.00 0.86
N SER A 34 -5.24 -20.76 0.47
CA SER A 34 -6.26 -21.80 0.27
C SER A 34 -5.83 -22.83 -0.78
N LEU A 35 -5.13 -22.37 -1.82
CA LEU A 35 -4.68 -23.19 -2.94
C LEU A 35 -3.32 -23.86 -2.68
N GLY A 36 -2.36 -23.10 -2.15
CA GLY A 36 -0.95 -23.53 -2.10
C GLY A 36 -0.49 -24.11 -0.77
N PHE A 37 -1.15 -23.80 0.35
CA PHE A 37 -0.73 -24.22 1.68
C PHE A 37 -1.79 -25.16 2.26
N ARG A 38 -1.71 -26.46 1.95
CA ARG A 38 -2.43 -27.50 2.70
C ARG A 38 -1.46 -28.19 3.67
N ALA A 39 -1.91 -28.42 4.90
CA ALA A 39 -1.19 -29.16 5.95
C ALA A 39 0.16 -28.56 6.43
N LYS A 40 0.31 -27.23 6.39
CA LYS A 40 1.50 -26.53 6.91
C LYS A 40 1.34 -26.17 8.40
N ARG A 41 2.44 -25.77 9.06
CA ARG A 41 2.38 -25.25 10.44
C ARG A 41 1.75 -23.85 10.43
N TRP A 42 1.02 -23.50 11.49
CA TRP A 42 0.34 -22.20 11.64
C TRP A 42 1.29 -21.01 11.37
N ASP A 43 2.51 -21.07 11.88
CA ASP A 43 3.54 -20.04 11.67
C ASP A 43 3.84 -19.78 10.18
N GLN A 44 3.79 -20.84 9.35
CA GLN A 44 4.04 -20.75 7.92
C GLN A 44 2.84 -20.19 7.15
N TYR A 45 1.62 -20.38 7.66
CA TYR A 45 0.44 -19.74 7.10
C TYR A 45 0.44 -18.25 7.33
N VAL A 46 0.74 -17.81 8.55
CA VAL A 46 0.76 -16.39 8.91
C VAL A 46 1.87 -15.67 8.15
N SER A 47 3.08 -16.24 8.08
CA SER A 47 4.18 -15.61 7.34
C SER A 47 3.90 -15.53 5.84
N ALA A 48 3.34 -16.59 5.25
CA ALA A 48 2.93 -16.58 3.85
C ALA A 48 1.77 -15.59 3.58
N PHE A 49 0.79 -15.50 4.48
CA PHE A 49 -0.28 -14.50 4.38
C PHE A 49 0.29 -13.09 4.34
N VAL A 50 1.13 -12.75 5.32
CA VAL A 50 1.72 -11.41 5.45
C VAL A 50 2.58 -11.09 4.23
N ALA A 51 3.36 -12.05 3.73
CA ALA A 51 4.17 -11.87 2.54
C ALA A 51 3.33 -11.60 1.29
N VAL A 52 2.32 -12.44 1.03
CA VAL A 52 1.44 -12.29 -0.15
C VAL A 52 0.60 -11.02 -0.05
N PHE A 53 0.04 -10.74 1.13
CA PHE A 53 -0.74 -9.52 1.38
C PHE A 53 0.10 -8.27 1.14
N SER A 54 1.29 -8.19 1.74
CA SER A 54 2.17 -7.01 1.61
C SER A 54 2.63 -6.82 0.16
N LEU A 55 2.98 -7.91 -0.53
CA LEU A 55 3.43 -7.85 -1.91
C LEU A 55 2.29 -7.42 -2.85
N THR A 56 1.10 -7.96 -2.66
CA THR A 56 -0.09 -7.58 -3.44
C THR A 56 -0.45 -6.12 -3.19
N LEU A 57 -0.46 -5.68 -1.94
CA LEU A 57 -0.78 -4.30 -1.56
C LEU A 57 0.21 -3.31 -2.18
N LEU A 58 1.51 -3.59 -2.09
CA LEU A 58 2.55 -2.76 -2.67
C LEU A 58 2.44 -2.68 -4.20
N VAL A 59 2.20 -3.82 -4.86
CA VAL A 59 2.03 -3.87 -6.32
C VAL A 59 0.79 -3.08 -6.74
N SER A 60 -0.33 -3.24 -6.03
CA SER A 60 -1.56 -2.50 -6.33
C SER A 60 -1.42 -0.99 -6.06
N LEU A 61 -0.72 -0.59 -5.01
CA LEU A 61 -0.39 0.82 -4.74
C LEU A 61 0.51 1.40 -5.84
N ALA A 62 1.54 0.67 -6.27
CA ALA A 62 2.42 1.09 -7.35
C ALA A 62 1.67 1.22 -8.68
N LEU A 63 0.80 0.25 -8.99
CA LEU A 63 -0.05 0.27 -10.19
C LEU A 63 -1.01 1.45 -10.18
N THR A 64 -1.72 1.68 -9.07
CA THR A 64 -2.64 2.83 -8.96
C THR A 64 -1.90 4.15 -9.06
N ASN A 65 -0.72 4.26 -8.46
CA ASN A 65 0.12 5.45 -8.58
C ASN A 65 0.63 5.69 -10.02
N TRP A 66 0.97 4.62 -10.76
CA TRP A 66 1.51 4.72 -12.12
C TRP A 66 0.42 4.91 -13.19
N LEU A 67 -0.71 4.21 -13.08
CA LEU A 67 -1.78 4.21 -14.08
C LEU A 67 -2.79 5.35 -13.91
N ALA A 68 -3.14 5.73 -12.68
CA ALA A 68 -4.42 6.41 -12.48
C ALA A 68 -4.38 7.93 -12.63
N ARG A 69 -3.22 8.62 -12.59
CA ARG A 69 -3.11 10.08 -12.31
C ARG A 69 -3.86 10.55 -11.03
N HIS A 70 -4.58 9.65 -10.35
CA HIS A 70 -5.23 9.75 -9.05
C HIS A 70 -4.45 8.85 -8.09
N PRO A 71 -3.33 9.35 -7.56
CA PRO A 71 -2.53 8.56 -6.64
C PRO A 71 -3.33 8.30 -5.37
N ALA A 72 -3.36 7.05 -4.90
CA ALA A 72 -3.91 6.71 -3.58
C ALA A 72 -3.18 7.45 -2.46
N LEU A 73 -1.92 7.83 -2.71
CA LEU A 73 -1.03 8.59 -1.85
C LEU A 73 -0.49 9.78 -2.65
N SER A 74 -1.01 10.98 -2.42
CA SER A 74 -0.47 12.22 -3.01
C SER A 74 0.30 13.00 -1.96
N ILE A 75 1.49 13.48 -2.31
CA ILE A 75 2.22 14.46 -1.49
C ILE A 75 1.95 15.82 -2.10
N GLU A 76 1.10 16.61 -1.44
CA GLU A 76 0.82 17.97 -1.88
C GLU A 76 1.71 18.92 -1.09
N SER A 77 2.62 19.61 -1.78
CA SER A 77 3.47 20.65 -1.18
C SER A 77 2.64 21.93 -1.07
N ILE A 78 2.24 22.29 0.16
CA ILE A 78 1.44 23.48 0.40
C ILE A 78 2.32 24.49 1.14
N PHE A 79 2.82 25.45 0.36
CA PHE A 79 3.59 26.66 0.69
C PHE A 79 5.09 26.53 0.96
N SER A 80 5.85 27.41 0.31
CA SER A 80 7.16 27.88 0.77
C SER A 80 6.94 28.71 2.04
N VAL A 81 7.34 28.20 3.20
CA VAL A 81 7.34 28.96 4.45
C VAL A 81 8.63 29.82 4.48
N PRO A 82 8.56 31.14 4.75
CA PRO A 82 9.75 32.00 4.87
C PRO A 82 10.65 31.62 6.05
#